data_AF-A0A1A9B2H2-F1
#
_entry.id   AF-A0A1A9B2H2-F1
#
_cell.length_a   1.000
_cell.length_b   1.000
_cell.length_c   1.000
_cell.angle_alpha   90.00
_cell.angle_beta   90.00
_cell.angle_gamma   90.00
#
_symmetry.space_group_name_H-M   'P 1'
#
loop_
_entity.id
_entity.type
_entity.pdbx_description
1 polymer ?
#
loop_
_entity_poly.entity_id
_entity_poly.type
_entity_poly.pdbx_seq_one_letter_code
_entity_poly.pdbx_strand_id
1 'polypeptide(L)' 'MEVRAYLAEQGRPMAARTWTSYVSRGQAPAPVRRVGRTPVWSPEDVRQWAAEASAARVRAGRRVAEPGA' A
#
# COMPACT_ATOMS: atom_id res chain seq x y z
N MET A 1 -7.88 12.84 -0.20
CA MET A 1 -7.49 11.85 -1.22
C MET A 1 -8.09 10.51 -0.83
N GLU A 2 -8.75 9.82 -1.76
CA GLU A 2 -9.20 8.45 -1.53
C GLU A 2 -8.04 7.48 -1.82
N VAL A 3 -7.58 6.75 -0.80
CA VAL A 3 -6.41 5.86 -0.91
C VAL A 3 -6.61 4.77 -1.97
N ARG A 4 -7.84 4.27 -2.15
CA ARG A 4 -8.13 3.20 -3.10
C ARG A 4 -7.99 3.65 -4.55
N ALA A 5 -8.50 4.84 -4.87
CA ALA A 5 -8.33 5.45 -6.19
C ALA A 5 -6.84 5.65 -6.49
N TYR A 6 -6.09 6.23 -5.54
CA TYR A 6 -4.66 6.41 -5.69
C TYR A 6 -3.91 5.09 -5.91
N LEU A 7 -4.20 4.05 -5.12
CA LEU A 7 -3.57 2.74 -5.29
C LEU A 7 -3.93 2.08 -6.64
N ALA A 8 -5.16 2.25 -7.11
CA ALA A 8 -5.57 1.80 -8.43
C ALA A 8 -4.81 2.54 -9.55
N GLU A 9 -4.63 3.86 -9.43
CA GLU A 9 -3.81 4.67 -10.34
C GLU A 9 -2.35 4.22 -10.35
N GLN A 10 -1.82 3.75 -9.21
CA GLN A 10 -0.48 3.15 -9.13
C GLN A 10 -0.42 1.70 -9.68
N GLY A 11 -1.47 1.23 -10.37
CA GLY A 11 -1.54 -0.13 -10.92
C GLY A 11 -1.78 -1.21 -9.87
N ARG A 12 -2.25 -0.84 -8.68
CA ARG A 12 -2.45 -1.73 -7.52
C ARG A 12 -3.88 -1.62 -6.99
N PRO A 13 -4.90 -2.03 -7.76
CA PRO A 13 -6.28 -2.01 -7.28
C PRO A 13 -6.40 -2.85 -6.01
N MET A 14 -6.86 -2.24 -4.93
CA MET A 14 -6.95 -2.88 -3.61
C MET A 14 -8.36 -2.75 -3.03
N ALA A 15 -8.88 -3.88 -2.52
CA ALA A 15 -10.12 -3.88 -1.78
C ALA A 15 -9.96 -3.10 -0.46
N ALA A 16 -10.99 -2.34 -0.07
CA ALA A 16 -11.00 -1.56 1.17
C ALA A 16 -10.66 -2.44 2.40
N ARG A 17 -11.20 -3.67 2.43
CA ARG A 17 -10.99 -4.62 3.52
C ARG A 17 -9.54 -5.12 3.63
N THR A 18 -8.84 -5.24 2.50
CA THR A 18 -7.40 -5.57 2.47
C THR A 18 -6.59 -4.41 3.02
N TRP A 19 -6.89 -3.18 2.58
CA TRP A 19 -6.23 -1.98 3.09
C TRP A 19 -6.42 -1.85 4.61
N THR A 20 -7.66 -1.95 5.09
CA THR A 20 -7.95 -1.92 6.54
C THR A 20 -7.22 -3.03 7.30
N SER A 21 -7.09 -4.22 6.72
CA SER A 21 -6.33 -5.32 7.34
C SER A 21 -4.84 -4.99 7.45
N TYR A 22 -4.25 -4.33 6.45
CA TYR A 22 -2.85 -3.88 6.51
C TYR A 22 -2.66 -2.79 7.56
N VAL A 23 -3.59 -1.84 7.66
CA VAL A 23 -3.56 -0.81 8.71
C VAL A 23 -3.63 -1.46 10.09
N SER A 24 -4.57 -2.39 10.32
CA SER A 24 -4.67 -3.11 11.60
C SER A 24 -3.44 -3.97 11.94
N ARG A 25 -2.68 -4.42 10.94
CA ARG A 25 -1.44 -5.18 11.11
C ARG A 25 -0.19 -4.31 11.22
N GLY A 26 -0.32 -2.98 11.15
CA GLY A 26 0.82 -2.05 11.10
C GLY A 26 1.64 -2.14 9.81
N GLN A 27 1.10 -2.78 8.76
CA GLN A 27 1.76 -2.92 7.47
C GLN A 27 1.48 -1.76 6.52
N ALA A 28 0.46 -0.96 6.81
CA ALA A 28 0.11 0.24 6.06
C ALA A 28 -0.01 1.44 7.01
N PRO A 29 0.18 2.67 6.51
CA PRO A 29 0.14 3.86 7.34
C PRO A 29 -1.22 4.03 8.05
N ALA A 30 -1.15 4.45 9.31
CA ALA A 30 -2.32 4.77 10.10
C ALA A 30 -3.05 6.01 9.53
N PRO A 31 -4.39 6.08 9.63
CA PRO A 31 -5.11 7.27 9.24
C PRO A 31 -4.73 8.44 10.15
N VAL A 32 -4.41 9.59 9.56
CA VAL A 32 -4.06 10.83 10.30
C VAL A 32 -5.27 11.44 10.99
N ARG A 33 -6.48 11.22 10.44
CA ARG A 33 -7.74 11.67 11.05
C ARG A 33 -8.91 10.81 10.60
N ARG A 34 -10.02 10.91 11.31
CA ARG A 34 -11.31 10.34 10.89
C ARG A 34 -12.30 11.48 10.70
N VAL A 35 -12.90 11.57 9.52
CA VAL A 35 -14.01 12.48 9.25
C VAL A 35 -15.28 11.63 9.29
N GLY A 36 -16.00 11.70 10.41
CA GLY A 36 -17.11 10.78 10.70
C GLY A 36 -16.62 9.32 10.74
N ARG A 37 -17.22 8.46 9.91
CA ARG A 37 -16.81 7.04 9.75
C ARG A 37 -15.72 6.83 8.69
N THR A 38 -15.27 7.90 8.03
CA THR A 38 -14.31 7.83 6.95
C THR A 38 -12.89 8.12 7.47
N PRO A 39 -12.00 7.13 7.53
CA PRO A 39 -10.59 7.37 7.78
C PRO A 39 -9.96 8.19 6.65
N VAL A 40 -9.12 9.14 7.01
CA VAL A 40 -8.37 10.00 6.10
C VAL A 40 -6.89 9.77 6.36
N TRP A 41 -6.15 9.49 5.29
CA TRP A 41 -4.71 9.27 5.33
C TRP A 41 -3.96 10.48 4.79
N SER A 42 -2.73 10.65 5.27
CA SER A 42 -1.79 11.56 4.65
C SER A 42 -1.46 11.04 3.25
N PRO A 43 -1.53 11.89 2.22
CA PRO A 43 -1.15 11.48 0.88
C PRO A 43 0.34 11.15 0.78
N GLU A 44 1.20 11.75 1.61
CA GLU A 44 2.64 11.49 1.62
C GLU A 44 2.98 10.10 2.14
N ASP A 45 2.42 9.71 3.30
CA ASP A 45 2.64 8.38 3.88
C ASP A 45 2.16 7.26 2.93
N VAL A 46 1.03 7.46 2.26
CA VAL A 46 0.48 6.48 1.31
C VAL A 46 1.36 6.38 0.06
N ARG A 47 1.90 7.51 -0.44
CA ARG A 47 2.86 7.53 -1.55
C ARG A 47 4.15 6.79 -1.19
N GLN A 48 4.72 7.07 -0.02
CA GLN A 48 5.95 6.44 0.45
C GLN A 48 5.75 4.92 0.60
N TRP A 49 4.68 4.50 1.28
CA TRP A 49 4.33 3.09 1.41
C TRP A 49 4.16 2.40 0.05
N ALA A 50 3.49 3.06 -0.91
CA ALA A 50 3.28 2.49 -2.23
C ALA A 50 4.59 2.28 -2.98
N ALA A 51 5.52 3.24 -2.90
CA ALA A 51 6.85 3.16 -3.50
C ALA A 51 7.69 2.03 -2.87
N GLU A 52 7.71 1.92 -1.54
CA GLU A 52 8.46 0.90 -0.81
C GLU A 52 7.94 -0.52 -1.12
N ALA A 53 6.62 -0.69 -1.11
CA ALA A 53 5.99 -1.97 -1.43
C ALA A 53 6.23 -2.38 -2.89
N SER A 54 6.25 -1.43 -3.83
CA SER A 54 6.62 -1.69 -5.23
C SER A 54 8.09 -2.11 -5.34
N ALA A 55 9.00 -1.41 -4.66
CA ALA A 55 10.42 -1.76 -4.64
C ALA A 55 10.67 -3.15 -4.02
N ALA A 56 9.98 -3.49 -2.93
CA ALA A 56 10.05 -4.82 -2.33
C ALA A 56 9.60 -5.93 -3.31
N ARG A 57 8.56 -5.68 -4.10
CA ARG A 57 8.07 -6.62 -5.10
C ARG A 57 9.02 -6.78 -6.28
N VAL A 58 9.63 -5.69 -6.76
CA VAL A 58 10.67 -5.72 -7.80
C VAL A 58 11.88 -6.53 -7.33
N ARG A 59 12.32 -6.33 -6.07
CA ARG A 59 13.40 -7.12 -5.47
C ARG A 59 13.02 -8.60 -5.35
N ALA A 60 11.81 -8.90 -4.88
CA ALA A 60 11.32 -10.28 -4.81
C ALA A 60 11.28 -10.94 -6.19
N GLY A 61 10.75 -10.25 -7.21
CA GLY A 61 10.72 -10.73 -8.59
C GLY A 61 12.11 -10.96 -9.20
N ARG A 62 13.09 -10.08 -8.89
CA ARG A 62 14.49 -10.28 -9.28
C ARG A 62 15.11 -11.50 -8.59
N ARG A 63 14.74 -11.79 -7.34
CA ARG A 63 15.29 -12.93 -6.57
C ARG A 63 14.79 -14.30 -7.04
N VAL A 64 13.66 -14.36 -7.76
CA VAL A 64 13.16 -15.63 -8.35
C VAL A 64 13.93 -16.00 -9.64
N ALA A 65 14.76 -15.08 -10.17
CA ALA A 65 15.54 -15.29 -11.38
C ALA A 65 16.98 -15.80 -11.10
N GLU A 66 17.16 -16.71 -10.14
CA GLU A 66 18.39 -17.50 -10.04
C GLU A 66 18.11 -18.89 -10.65
N PRO A 67 18.64 -19.21 -11.85
CA PRO A 67 18.65 -20.58 -12.35
C PRO A 67 19.61 -21.39 -11.48
N GLY A 68 19.15 -22.56 -11.03
CA GLY A 68 20.00 -23.54 -10.34
C GLY A 68 21.26 -23.85 -11.16
N ALA A 69 22.38 -23.93 -10.44
CA ALA A 69 23.70 -24.30 -10.91
C ALA A 69 23.75 -25.71 -11.52
#